data_AF-D0MRK3-F1
#
_entry.id   AF-D0MRK3-F1
#
_cell.length_a   1.000
_cell.length_b   1.000
_cell.length_c   1.000
_cell.angle_alpha   90.00
_cell.angle_beta   90.00
_cell.angle_gamma   90.00
#
_symmetry.space_group_name_H-M   'P 1'
#
loop_
_entity.id
_entity.type
_entity.pdbx_description
1 polymer ?
#
loop_
_entity_poly.entity_id
_entity_poly.type
_entity_poly.pdbx_seq_one_letter_code
_entity_poly.pdbx_strand_id
1 'polypeptide(L)'
;MDINAGFVEAMAEAASPSGGAAPGLTEELPPDLPMQYPCERSEFYVRECYPRYYGLVLHELFTRDKRCVTVTGSPGTGKSVFYGYFFNHFTREEQYRGFTIITASFTKYSDLQDIAVFENERKGPRIIHLYDGPPRISPQQQKMVCFTSPNERWLDSLYKDFSQTTLYMPLWDEDELFAAATSLRIDSVITRAVIDKRIGLFGLAARECLSQRESFVENRLKVVQQTIEEMGTLEPQRLYVRRRVLEKINVVVSFEEFANGYKQLRCNPQAAMDRGFSFLLKTYDLVRRGVPGQALVTVLEKLELLKKALKNPRSVRLILVALALDENKWKFKKRIQWDLLLNAENVDIIPGVDTSQLKAINVETVKDLRTAIDAPSAHQRDFFSGGVLTHYSTILKSFDERQNAIETMLTKIPMYVLEV
;
A
#
# COMPACT_ATOMS: atom_id res chain seq x y z
N MET A 1 -20.77 -46.61 19.64
CA MET A 1 -19.44 -47.22 19.87
C MET A 1 -18.62 -46.90 18.65
N ASP A 2 -17.64 -46.01 18.84
CA ASP A 2 -16.54 -45.70 17.92
C ASP A 2 -15.79 -47.00 17.51
N ILE A 3 -14.93 -47.07 16.49
CA ILE A 3 -13.65 -46.36 16.35
C ILE A 3 -13.05 -46.66 14.95
N ASN A 4 -12.46 -45.63 14.31
CA ASN A 4 -11.34 -45.59 13.34
C ASN A 4 -11.44 -46.26 11.96
N ALA A 5 -10.64 -45.90 10.96
CA ALA A 5 -9.83 -44.75 10.53
C ALA A 5 -8.99 -45.32 9.37
N GLY A 6 -8.83 -44.60 8.27
CA GLY A 6 -8.05 -45.12 7.14
C GLY A 6 -7.86 -44.10 6.04
N PHE A 7 -7.28 -42.96 6.41
CA PHE A 7 -6.73 -41.97 5.49
C PHE A 7 -5.47 -42.59 4.87
N VAL A 8 -5.45 -42.82 3.56
CA VAL A 8 -4.25 -43.28 2.85
C VAL A 8 -3.63 -42.07 2.18
N GLU A 9 -2.58 -41.54 2.81
CA GLU A 9 -1.59 -40.67 2.19
C GLU A 9 -0.82 -41.47 1.13
N ALA A 10 -0.89 -41.04 -0.13
CA ALA A 10 0.04 -41.46 -1.16
C ALA A 10 1.18 -40.43 -1.23
N MET A 11 2.28 -40.72 -0.54
CA MET A 11 3.60 -40.17 -0.88
C MET A 11 4.17 -40.98 -2.06
N ALA A 12 4.54 -40.30 -3.14
CA ALA A 12 5.51 -40.77 -4.12
C ALA A 12 6.24 -39.51 -4.64
N GLU A 13 7.40 -39.18 -4.05
CA GLU A 13 8.74 -39.65 -4.41
C GLU A 13 9.41 -38.64 -5.35
N ALA A 14 10.40 -37.94 -4.80
CA ALA A 14 11.15 -36.88 -5.43
C ALA A 14 12.15 -37.47 -6.44
N ALA A 15 11.91 -37.24 -7.73
CA ALA A 15 12.92 -37.34 -8.76
C ALA A 15 13.48 -35.94 -9.04
N SER A 16 14.76 -35.72 -8.75
CA SER A 16 15.49 -34.53 -9.20
C SER A 16 15.69 -34.58 -10.72
N PRO A 17 15.53 -33.45 -11.43
CA PRO A 17 16.29 -33.21 -12.64
C PRO A 17 17.11 -31.92 -12.55
N SER A 18 18.35 -32.10 -12.97
CA SER A 18 19.31 -31.10 -13.41
C SER A 18 18.73 -29.96 -14.27
N GLY A 19 19.18 -28.74 -13.99
CA GLY A 19 19.34 -27.62 -14.94
C GLY A 19 18.27 -27.45 -16.04
N GLY A 20 17.16 -26.79 -15.72
CA GLY A 20 16.16 -26.34 -16.69
C GLY A 20 15.12 -25.46 -16.01
N ALA A 21 14.76 -24.33 -16.62
CA ALA A 21 13.77 -23.38 -16.10
C ALA A 21 12.44 -24.08 -15.75
N ALA A 22 11.84 -23.74 -14.61
CA ALA A 22 10.53 -24.26 -14.21
C ALA A 22 9.45 -23.84 -15.24
N PRO A 23 8.70 -24.78 -15.85
CA PRO A 23 7.59 -24.46 -16.74
C PRO A 23 6.38 -23.98 -15.92
N GLY A 24 5.69 -22.92 -16.37
CA GLY A 24 4.30 -22.64 -15.94
C GLY A 24 4.01 -21.35 -15.16
N LEU A 25 4.92 -20.39 -15.08
CA LEU A 25 4.70 -19.12 -14.35
C LEU A 25 4.50 -17.88 -15.25
N THR A 26 4.49 -18.05 -16.58
CA THR A 26 4.28 -16.97 -17.54
C THR A 26 3.19 -17.32 -18.55
N GLU A 27 2.51 -16.29 -19.06
CA GLU A 27 1.52 -16.38 -20.12
C GLU A 27 1.73 -15.26 -21.16
N GLU A 28 1.21 -15.46 -22.37
CA GLU A 28 1.24 -14.45 -23.43
C GLU A 28 0.04 -13.49 -23.32
N LEU A 29 0.29 -12.20 -23.52
CA LEU A 29 -0.74 -11.19 -23.73
C LEU A 29 -1.36 -11.38 -25.11
N PRO A 30 -2.70 -11.31 -25.24
CA PRO A 30 -3.33 -11.35 -26.55
C PRO A 30 -2.90 -10.12 -27.37
N PRO A 31 -2.47 -10.31 -28.64
CA PRO A 31 -1.83 -9.26 -29.43
C PRO A 31 -2.77 -8.09 -29.76
N ASP A 32 -4.05 -8.36 -29.94
CA ASP A 32 -5.08 -7.38 -30.32
C ASP A 32 -5.87 -6.85 -29.11
N LEU A 33 -5.35 -7.05 -27.90
CA LEU A 33 -6.04 -6.62 -26.69
C LEU A 33 -5.79 -5.11 -26.44
N PRO A 34 -6.82 -4.25 -26.46
CA PRO A 34 -6.67 -2.83 -26.16
C PRO A 34 -6.18 -2.62 -24.73
N MET A 35 -5.04 -1.96 -24.55
CA MET A 35 -4.47 -1.64 -23.23
C MET A 35 -4.29 -0.13 -23.05
N GLN A 36 -4.53 0.38 -21.84
CA GLN A 36 -4.35 1.81 -21.49
C GLN A 36 -2.88 2.21 -21.63
N TYR A 37 -1.99 1.32 -21.23
CA TYR A 37 -0.55 1.44 -21.42
C TYR A 37 -0.04 0.16 -22.07
N PRO A 38 0.57 0.23 -23.27
CA PRO A 38 1.14 -0.94 -23.92
C PRO A 38 2.13 -1.65 -23.00
N CYS A 39 2.00 -2.98 -22.91
CA CYS A 39 3.01 -3.81 -22.27
C CYS A 39 4.23 -3.93 -23.19
N GLU A 40 5.43 -3.76 -22.63
CA GLU A 40 6.67 -3.79 -23.40
C GLU A 40 7.03 -5.19 -23.91
N ARG A 41 6.41 -6.22 -23.32
CA ARG A 41 6.64 -7.63 -23.65
C ARG A 41 5.32 -8.29 -23.97
N SER A 42 5.37 -9.25 -24.88
CA SER A 42 4.26 -10.14 -25.21
C SER A 42 3.98 -11.18 -24.12
N GLU A 43 4.90 -11.39 -23.18
CA GLU A 43 4.74 -12.32 -22.06
C GLU A 43 4.69 -11.60 -20.71
N PHE A 44 3.93 -12.17 -19.78
CA PHE A 44 3.79 -11.67 -18.41
C PHE A 44 3.86 -12.78 -17.38
N TYR A 45 4.26 -12.43 -16.16
CA TYR A 45 4.26 -13.32 -15.01
C TYR A 45 2.85 -13.48 -14.42
N VAL A 46 2.42 -14.72 -14.23
CA VAL A 46 1.15 -15.05 -13.60
C VAL A 46 1.31 -15.00 -12.08
N ARG A 47 0.75 -13.96 -11.46
CA ARG A 47 0.78 -13.78 -10.01
C ARG A 47 -0.08 -14.84 -9.32
N GLU A 48 0.32 -15.27 -8.13
CA GLU A 48 -0.45 -16.23 -7.31
C GLU A 48 -1.87 -15.72 -7.01
N CYS A 49 -2.05 -14.40 -6.91
CA CYS A 49 -3.35 -13.80 -6.68
C CYS A 49 -4.29 -13.85 -7.91
N TYR A 50 -3.78 -14.03 -9.14
CA TYR A 50 -4.61 -13.95 -10.36
C TYR A 50 -5.72 -15.01 -10.41
N PRO A 51 -5.46 -16.31 -10.20
CA PRO A 51 -6.54 -17.32 -10.17
C PRO A 51 -7.64 -16.99 -9.14
N ARG A 52 -7.24 -16.50 -7.96
CA ARG A 52 -8.18 -16.10 -6.91
C ARG A 52 -9.03 -14.90 -7.33
N TYR A 53 -8.41 -13.87 -7.90
CA TYR A 53 -9.13 -12.69 -8.39
C TYR A 53 -10.06 -13.02 -9.54
N TYR A 54 -9.62 -13.90 -10.45
CA TYR A 54 -10.44 -14.37 -11.55
C TYR A 54 -11.72 -15.05 -11.04
N GLY A 55 -11.59 -15.99 -10.10
CA GLY A 55 -12.74 -16.62 -9.43
C GLY A 55 -13.65 -15.63 -8.71
N LEU A 56 -13.08 -14.64 -8.01
CA LEU A 56 -13.86 -13.59 -7.34
C LEU A 56 -14.65 -12.73 -8.33
N VAL A 57 -14.04 -12.30 -9.44
CA VAL A 57 -14.72 -11.52 -10.48
C VAL A 57 -15.88 -12.31 -11.07
N LEU A 58 -15.67 -13.59 -11.41
CA LEU A 58 -16.71 -14.46 -11.95
C LEU A 58 -17.86 -14.68 -10.96
N HIS A 59 -17.53 -14.92 -9.69
CA HIS A 59 -18.54 -15.07 -8.64
C HIS A 59 -19.38 -13.80 -8.48
N GLU A 60 -18.76 -12.62 -8.47
CA GLU A 60 -19.49 -11.36 -8.42
C GLU A 60 -20.39 -11.17 -9.66
N LEU A 61 -19.87 -11.41 -10.86
CA LEU A 61 -20.62 -11.23 -12.10
C LEU A 61 -21.78 -12.22 -12.27
N PHE A 62 -21.55 -13.51 -12.03
CA PHE A 62 -22.47 -14.57 -12.45
C PHE A 62 -23.20 -15.26 -11.30
N THR A 63 -22.64 -15.25 -10.08
CA THR A 63 -23.31 -15.82 -8.89
C THR A 63 -24.08 -14.76 -8.12
N ARG A 64 -23.46 -13.60 -7.86
CA ARG A 64 -24.09 -12.45 -7.18
C ARG A 64 -24.80 -11.49 -8.12
N ASP A 65 -24.83 -11.83 -9.40
CA ASP A 65 -25.48 -11.08 -10.48
C ASP A 65 -25.07 -9.59 -10.55
N LYS A 66 -23.84 -9.25 -10.15
CA LYS A 66 -23.31 -7.88 -10.33
C LYS A 66 -23.19 -7.56 -11.81
N ARG A 67 -23.54 -6.35 -12.19
CA ARG A 67 -23.37 -5.82 -13.54
C ARG A 67 -21.94 -5.37 -13.79
N CYS A 68 -21.28 -4.77 -12.79
CA CYS A 68 -19.92 -4.26 -12.95
C CYS A 68 -19.02 -4.70 -11.80
N VAL A 69 -17.85 -5.23 -12.13
CA VAL A 69 -16.77 -5.48 -11.16
C VAL A 69 -15.60 -4.57 -11.52
N THR A 70 -15.21 -3.69 -10.62
CA THR A 70 -14.00 -2.87 -10.79
C THR A 70 -12.85 -3.51 -10.01
N VAL A 71 -11.79 -3.90 -10.70
CA VAL A 71 -10.52 -4.33 -10.10
C VAL A 71 -9.59 -3.12 -10.05
N THR A 72 -9.37 -2.60 -8.84
CA THR A 72 -8.58 -1.38 -8.59
C THR A 72 -7.33 -1.63 -7.76
N GLY A 73 -6.44 -0.64 -7.68
CA GLY A 73 -5.16 -0.72 -6.97
C GLY A 73 -4.12 0.25 -7.55
N SER A 74 -3.04 0.51 -6.82
CA SER A 74 -2.00 1.43 -7.27
C SER A 74 -1.42 1.01 -8.65
N PRO A 75 -1.07 1.96 -9.54
CA PRO A 75 -0.18 1.71 -10.67
C PRO A 75 0.98 0.78 -10.31
N GLY A 76 1.27 -0.19 -11.19
CA GLY A 76 2.32 -1.18 -10.96
C GLY A 76 1.87 -2.48 -10.28
N THR A 77 0.63 -2.59 -9.78
CA THR A 77 0.15 -3.83 -9.13
C THR A 77 -0.26 -4.97 -10.07
N GLY A 78 -0.17 -4.78 -11.39
CA GLY A 78 -0.48 -5.86 -12.36
C GLY A 78 -1.92 -5.90 -12.88
N LYS A 79 -2.77 -4.89 -12.61
CA LYS A 79 -4.18 -4.89 -13.09
C LYS A 79 -4.34 -5.05 -14.60
N SER A 80 -3.59 -4.29 -15.40
CA SER A 80 -3.66 -4.37 -16.87
C SER A 80 -3.11 -5.71 -17.39
N VAL A 81 -2.20 -6.35 -16.65
CA VAL A 81 -1.72 -7.70 -16.95
C VAL A 81 -2.76 -8.75 -16.55
N PHE A 82 -3.41 -8.58 -15.40
CA PHE A 82 -4.54 -9.40 -14.97
C PHE A 82 -5.74 -9.29 -15.92
N TYR A 83 -5.94 -8.15 -16.57
CA TYR A 83 -6.89 -8.01 -17.66
C TYR A 83 -6.60 -8.97 -18.83
N GLY A 84 -5.33 -9.07 -19.24
CA GLY A 84 -4.89 -10.07 -20.23
C GLY A 84 -5.07 -11.52 -19.75
N TYR A 85 -4.70 -11.80 -18.50
CA TYR A 85 -4.96 -13.09 -17.86
C TYR A 85 -6.46 -13.44 -17.87
N PHE A 86 -7.31 -12.51 -17.43
CA PHE A 86 -8.76 -12.69 -17.41
C PHE A 86 -9.28 -13.00 -18.81
N PHE A 87 -8.85 -12.25 -19.82
CA PHE A 87 -9.24 -12.49 -21.21
C PHE A 87 -8.84 -13.90 -21.68
N ASN A 88 -7.59 -14.31 -21.46
CA ASN A 88 -7.09 -15.63 -21.85
C ASN A 88 -7.90 -16.77 -21.23
N HIS A 89 -8.15 -16.70 -19.92
CA HIS A 89 -8.86 -17.77 -19.21
C HIS A 89 -10.35 -17.78 -19.56
N PHE A 90 -10.98 -16.61 -19.63
CA PHE A 90 -12.40 -16.49 -19.97
C PHE A 90 -12.71 -16.99 -21.38
N THR A 91 -11.82 -16.77 -22.35
CA THR A 91 -12.00 -17.25 -23.73
C THR A 91 -11.77 -18.75 -23.89
N ARG A 92 -10.92 -19.36 -23.06
CA ARG A 92 -10.57 -20.79 -23.15
C ARG A 92 -11.57 -21.71 -22.44
N GLU A 93 -12.20 -21.23 -21.38
CA GLU A 93 -13.11 -22.01 -20.55
C GLU A 93 -14.44 -22.36 -21.25
N GLU A 94 -14.78 -23.65 -21.27
CA GLU A 94 -15.98 -24.17 -21.96
C GLU A 94 -17.27 -23.50 -21.48
N GLN A 95 -17.38 -23.22 -20.19
CA GLN A 95 -18.58 -22.60 -19.58
C GLN A 95 -18.86 -21.17 -20.07
N TYR A 96 -17.83 -20.47 -20.54
CA TYR A 96 -17.91 -19.10 -21.04
C TYR A 96 -17.80 -19.04 -22.57
N ARG A 97 -17.68 -20.19 -23.25
CA ARG A 97 -17.86 -20.25 -24.70
C ARG A 97 -19.26 -19.76 -25.07
N GLY A 98 -19.32 -18.84 -26.02
CA GLY A 98 -20.55 -18.20 -26.49
C GLY A 98 -20.71 -16.75 -26.06
N PHE A 99 -19.81 -16.20 -25.24
CA PHE A 99 -19.79 -14.76 -25.00
C PHE A 99 -19.12 -14.02 -26.16
N THR A 100 -19.72 -12.90 -26.58
CA THR A 100 -19.03 -11.85 -27.32
C THR A 100 -18.33 -10.96 -26.31
N ILE A 101 -17.02 -10.77 -26.48
CA ILE A 101 -16.20 -9.97 -25.57
C ILE A 101 -15.89 -8.64 -26.26
N ILE A 102 -16.36 -7.55 -25.65
CA ILE A 102 -16.03 -6.20 -26.09
C ILE A 102 -14.93 -5.69 -25.16
N THR A 103 -13.77 -5.42 -25.71
CA THR A 103 -12.62 -4.91 -24.97
C THR A 103 -12.37 -3.46 -25.35
N ALA A 104 -11.96 -2.64 -24.38
CA ALA A 104 -11.64 -1.25 -24.66
C ALA A 104 -10.60 -0.73 -23.68
N SER A 105 -9.79 0.23 -24.14
CA SER A 105 -8.86 0.95 -23.28
C SER A 105 -9.26 2.41 -23.16
N PHE A 106 -9.06 2.97 -21.96
CA PHE A 106 -9.38 4.35 -21.65
C PHE A 106 -8.19 5.06 -21.05
N THR A 107 -8.01 6.34 -21.34
CA THR A 107 -7.03 7.18 -20.64
C THR A 107 -7.40 7.29 -19.15
N LYS A 108 -6.47 7.77 -18.32
CA LYS A 108 -6.75 8.10 -16.90
C LYS A 108 -7.83 9.18 -16.72
N TYR A 109 -8.19 9.90 -17.78
CA TYR A 109 -9.24 10.91 -17.81
C TYR A 109 -10.57 10.38 -18.38
N SER A 110 -10.65 9.07 -18.60
CA SER A 110 -11.83 8.38 -19.12
C SER A 110 -12.15 8.67 -20.59
N ASP A 111 -11.12 9.00 -21.39
CA ASP A 111 -11.27 9.12 -22.84
C ASP A 111 -10.98 7.77 -23.49
N LEU A 112 -11.83 7.31 -24.40
CA LEU A 112 -11.63 6.06 -25.14
C LEU A 112 -10.36 6.18 -26.01
N GLN A 113 -9.48 5.18 -25.92
CA GLN A 113 -8.25 5.10 -26.71
C GLN A 113 -8.38 4.10 -27.85
N ASP A 114 -8.85 2.89 -27.54
CA ASP A 114 -8.97 1.79 -28.51
C ASP A 114 -10.07 0.79 -28.09
N ILE A 115 -10.58 0.04 -29.06
CA ILE A 115 -11.68 -0.92 -28.88
C ILE A 115 -11.50 -2.13 -29.81
N ALA A 116 -11.74 -3.33 -29.28
CA ALA A 116 -11.78 -4.55 -30.07
C ALA A 116 -13.00 -5.40 -29.69
N VAL A 117 -13.52 -6.14 -30.67
CA VAL A 117 -14.67 -7.02 -30.50
C VAL A 117 -14.24 -8.43 -30.87
N PHE A 118 -14.36 -9.35 -29.92
CA PHE A 118 -14.10 -10.76 -30.11
C PHE A 118 -15.45 -11.46 -30.19
N GLU A 119 -15.93 -11.61 -31.43
CA GLU A 119 -17.22 -12.24 -31.73
C GLU A 119 -17.15 -13.75 -31.51
N ASN A 120 -18.28 -14.31 -31.08
CA ASN A 120 -18.47 -15.75 -31.10
C ASN A 120 -19.32 -16.15 -32.31
N GLU A 121 -18.99 -17.28 -32.93
CA GLU A 121 -19.78 -17.84 -34.04
C GLU A 121 -21.22 -18.20 -33.64
N ARG A 122 -21.46 -18.46 -32.35
CA ARG A 122 -22.80 -18.70 -31.80
C ARG A 122 -23.53 -17.38 -31.60
N LYS A 123 -24.51 -17.09 -32.47
CA LYS A 123 -25.46 -15.95 -32.35
C LYS A 123 -26.35 -16.07 -31.10
N GLY A 124 -25.82 -15.66 -29.95
CA GLY A 124 -26.56 -15.47 -28.70
C GLY A 124 -26.21 -14.13 -28.04
N PRO A 125 -27.13 -13.48 -27.29
CA PRO A 125 -26.97 -12.10 -26.81
C PRO A 125 -26.05 -11.96 -25.57
N ARG A 126 -25.13 -12.89 -25.34
CA ARG A 126 -24.26 -12.88 -24.16
C ARG A 126 -23.04 -11.99 -24.44
N ILE A 127 -23.06 -10.79 -23.89
CA ILE A 127 -22.00 -9.79 -24.05
C ILE A 127 -21.35 -9.53 -22.70
N ILE A 128 -20.03 -9.49 -22.68
CA ILE A 128 -19.23 -9.01 -21.55
C ILE A 128 -18.26 -7.92 -22.02
N HIS A 129 -18.12 -6.87 -21.21
CA HIS A 129 -17.18 -5.78 -21.45
C HIS A 129 -15.96 -5.92 -20.56
N LEU A 130 -14.76 -5.83 -21.11
CA LEU A 130 -13.50 -5.86 -20.36
C LEU A 130 -12.70 -4.61 -20.66
N TYR A 131 -12.60 -3.68 -19.71
CA TYR A 131 -12.00 -2.37 -19.94
C TYR A 131 -10.71 -2.16 -19.14
N ASP A 132 -9.62 -1.78 -19.81
CA ASP A 132 -8.38 -1.32 -19.16
C ASP A 132 -8.38 0.21 -19.07
N GLY A 133 -8.52 0.74 -17.86
CA GLY A 133 -8.77 2.13 -17.58
C GLY A 133 -10.23 2.45 -17.25
N PRO A 134 -10.50 3.60 -16.62
CA PRO A 134 -11.82 3.94 -16.11
C PRO A 134 -12.69 4.55 -17.23
N PRO A 135 -13.84 3.97 -17.60
CA PRO A 135 -14.76 4.63 -18.53
C PRO A 135 -15.50 5.80 -17.83
N ARG A 136 -16.14 6.68 -18.61
CA ARG A 136 -17.01 7.73 -18.03
C ARG A 136 -18.30 7.15 -17.48
N ILE A 137 -18.80 6.10 -18.12
CA ILE A 137 -20.11 5.49 -17.85
C ILE A 137 -19.98 3.98 -18.11
N SER A 138 -20.63 3.16 -17.28
CA SER A 138 -20.76 1.72 -17.54
C SER A 138 -21.77 1.43 -18.66
N PRO A 139 -21.58 0.37 -19.45
CA PRO A 139 -22.57 -0.08 -20.42
C PRO A 139 -23.85 -0.50 -19.69
N GLN A 140 -24.99 -0.03 -20.20
CA GLN A 140 -26.28 -0.31 -19.58
C GLN A 140 -26.65 -1.79 -19.75
N GLN A 141 -27.12 -2.41 -18.66
CA GLN A 141 -27.70 -3.76 -18.62
C GLN A 141 -26.76 -4.93 -19.00
N GLN A 142 -25.48 -4.66 -19.31
CA GLN A 142 -24.50 -5.68 -19.70
C GLN A 142 -23.47 -5.91 -18.58
N LYS A 143 -22.84 -7.09 -18.58
CA LYS A 143 -21.79 -7.45 -17.62
C LYS A 143 -20.49 -6.76 -18.00
N MET A 144 -19.76 -6.26 -17.01
CA MET A 144 -18.52 -5.51 -17.20
C MET A 144 -17.48 -5.85 -16.13
N VAL A 145 -16.22 -5.93 -16.55
CA VAL A 145 -15.05 -5.85 -15.68
C VAL A 145 -14.22 -4.63 -16.06
N CYS A 146 -13.93 -3.76 -15.11
CA CYS A 146 -13.06 -2.59 -15.30
C CYS A 146 -11.77 -2.77 -14.50
N PHE A 147 -10.63 -2.68 -15.16
CA PHE A 147 -9.29 -2.80 -14.58
C PHE A 147 -8.67 -1.41 -14.58
N THR A 148 -8.59 -0.76 -13.43
CA THR A 148 -8.16 0.66 -13.39
C THR A 148 -7.37 0.98 -12.14
N SER A 149 -6.50 1.97 -12.21
CA SER A 149 -6.04 2.64 -10.99
C SER A 149 -7.18 3.45 -10.35
N PRO A 150 -7.10 3.79 -9.05
CA PRO A 150 -8.11 4.60 -8.39
C PRO A 150 -8.40 5.87 -9.19
N ASN A 151 -9.67 6.03 -9.54
CA ASN A 151 -10.18 7.19 -10.25
C ASN A 151 -11.43 7.63 -9.49
N GLU A 152 -11.33 8.74 -8.78
CA GLU A 152 -12.38 9.25 -7.87
C GLU A 152 -13.73 9.35 -8.59
N ARG A 153 -13.74 9.95 -9.81
CA ARG A 153 -14.98 10.10 -10.58
C ARG A 153 -15.65 8.77 -10.92
N TRP A 154 -14.85 7.76 -11.31
CA TRP A 154 -15.35 6.43 -11.61
C TRP A 154 -15.85 5.75 -10.33
N LEU A 155 -15.02 5.69 -9.28
CA LEU A 155 -15.36 5.02 -8.02
C LEU A 155 -16.58 5.64 -7.31
N ASP A 156 -16.70 6.97 -7.32
CA ASP A 156 -17.88 7.70 -6.82
C ASP A 156 -19.16 7.30 -7.55
N SER A 157 -19.06 7.02 -8.86
CA SER A 157 -20.20 6.57 -9.66
C SER A 157 -20.66 5.16 -9.27
N LEU A 158 -19.75 4.30 -8.80
CA LEU A 158 -20.06 2.93 -8.39
C LEU A 158 -20.72 2.90 -7.00
N TYR A 159 -20.32 3.80 -6.09
CA TYR A 159 -20.72 3.78 -4.68
C TYR A 159 -22.25 3.79 -4.47
N LYS A 160 -23.00 4.37 -5.40
CA LYS A 160 -24.47 4.47 -5.31
C LYS A 160 -25.22 3.32 -5.98
N ASP A 161 -24.52 2.41 -6.64
CA ASP A 161 -25.12 1.35 -7.45
C ASP A 161 -24.79 -0.03 -6.88
N PHE A 162 -25.77 -0.62 -6.19
CA PHE A 162 -25.66 -1.97 -5.59
C PHE A 162 -25.40 -3.08 -6.61
N SER A 163 -25.63 -2.83 -7.91
CA SER A 163 -25.30 -3.78 -8.97
C SER A 163 -23.80 -3.77 -9.31
N GLN A 164 -22.98 -2.99 -8.61
CA GLN A 164 -21.56 -2.87 -8.87
C GLN A 164 -20.76 -3.25 -7.62
N THR A 165 -19.51 -3.66 -7.81
CA THR A 165 -18.59 -4.02 -6.73
C THR A 165 -17.16 -3.67 -7.08
N THR A 166 -16.31 -3.50 -6.07
CA THR A 166 -14.91 -3.11 -6.23
C THR A 166 -14.01 -4.12 -5.50
N LEU A 167 -13.00 -4.64 -6.20
CA LEU A 167 -11.96 -5.52 -5.68
C LEU A 167 -10.61 -4.79 -5.70
N TYR A 168 -9.78 -4.97 -4.67
CA TYR A 168 -8.53 -4.21 -4.49
C TYR A 168 -7.29 -5.09 -4.65
N MET A 169 -6.70 -5.09 -5.84
CA MET A 169 -5.52 -5.89 -6.17
C MET A 169 -4.33 -5.58 -5.23
N PRO A 170 -3.72 -6.60 -4.60
CA PRO A 170 -2.64 -6.38 -3.66
C PRO A 170 -1.38 -5.84 -4.36
N LEU A 171 -0.51 -5.22 -3.55
CA LEU A 171 0.87 -4.94 -3.95
C LEU A 171 1.61 -6.24 -4.26
N TRP A 172 2.73 -6.12 -4.96
CA TRP A 172 3.68 -7.23 -5.06
C TRP A 172 4.38 -7.42 -3.72
N ASP A 173 4.91 -8.60 -3.47
CA ASP A 173 5.93 -8.81 -2.44
C ASP A 173 7.32 -8.95 -3.08
N GLU A 174 8.36 -8.92 -2.24
CA GLU A 174 9.75 -8.94 -2.71
C GLU A 174 10.09 -10.25 -3.43
N ASP A 175 9.67 -11.39 -2.86
CA ASP A 175 9.93 -12.72 -3.41
C ASP A 175 9.19 -12.91 -4.74
N GLU A 176 7.96 -12.41 -4.85
CA GLU A 176 7.17 -12.39 -6.08
C GLU A 176 7.84 -11.59 -7.20
N LEU A 177 8.48 -10.45 -6.87
CA LEU A 177 9.25 -9.67 -7.86
C LEU A 177 10.48 -10.41 -8.37
N PHE A 178 11.23 -11.10 -7.49
CA PHE A 178 12.37 -11.91 -7.91
C PHE A 178 11.95 -13.12 -8.76
N ALA A 179 10.88 -13.79 -8.35
CA ALA A 179 10.29 -14.90 -9.10
C ALA A 179 9.88 -14.42 -10.50
N ALA A 180 9.18 -13.29 -10.59
CA ALA A 180 8.79 -12.70 -11.86
C ALA A 180 9.98 -12.37 -12.76
N ALA A 181 11.03 -11.73 -12.22
CA ALA A 181 12.24 -11.42 -13.00
C ALA A 181 12.90 -12.69 -13.58
N THR A 182 12.98 -13.74 -12.78
CA THR A 182 13.55 -15.03 -13.18
C THR A 182 12.68 -15.73 -14.23
N SER A 183 11.37 -15.83 -13.99
CA SER A 183 10.43 -16.48 -14.91
C SER A 183 10.37 -15.75 -16.26
N LEU A 184 10.48 -14.42 -16.24
CA LEU A 184 10.53 -13.57 -17.43
C LEU A 184 11.92 -13.55 -18.10
N ARG A 185 12.92 -14.22 -17.52
CA ARG A 185 14.32 -14.27 -18.02
C ARG A 185 14.94 -12.89 -18.22
N ILE A 186 14.66 -11.98 -17.29
CA ILE A 186 15.22 -10.62 -17.27
C ILE A 186 16.20 -10.42 -16.11
N ASP A 187 16.41 -11.46 -15.31
CA ASP A 187 17.27 -11.51 -14.13
C ASP A 187 18.76 -11.26 -14.44
N SER A 188 19.17 -11.44 -15.69
CA SER A 188 20.53 -11.07 -16.16
C SER A 188 20.76 -9.55 -16.20
N VAL A 189 19.71 -8.76 -16.39
CA VAL A 189 19.75 -7.28 -16.43
C VAL A 189 19.16 -6.71 -15.14
N ILE A 190 18.00 -7.23 -14.73
CA ILE A 190 17.24 -6.87 -13.54
C ILE A 190 17.61 -7.85 -12.43
N THR A 191 18.83 -7.69 -11.91
CA THR A 191 19.35 -8.54 -10.83
C THR A 191 18.62 -8.26 -9.51
N ARG A 192 18.78 -9.17 -8.53
CA ARG A 192 18.25 -8.99 -7.17
C ARG A 192 18.62 -7.62 -6.57
N ALA A 193 19.89 -7.23 -6.68
CA ALA A 193 20.37 -5.94 -6.19
C ALA A 193 19.70 -4.73 -6.89
N VAL A 194 19.37 -4.85 -8.19
CA VAL A 194 18.64 -3.80 -8.92
C VAL A 194 17.20 -3.70 -8.42
N ILE A 195 16.54 -4.84 -8.20
CA ILE A 195 15.17 -4.88 -7.66
C ILE A 195 15.16 -4.30 -6.25
N ASP A 196 16.06 -4.72 -5.35
CA ASP A 196 16.16 -4.19 -3.98
C ASP A 196 16.31 -2.67 -3.96
N LYS A 197 17.22 -2.16 -4.80
CA LYS A 197 17.41 -0.71 -4.97
C LYS A 197 16.13 -0.01 -5.43
N ARG A 198 15.43 -0.60 -6.41
CA ARG A 198 14.19 -0.02 -6.95
C ARG A 198 13.01 -0.13 -6.00
N ILE A 199 12.94 -1.15 -5.16
CA ILE A 199 11.97 -1.25 -4.06
C ILE A 199 12.17 -0.08 -3.09
N GLY A 200 13.42 0.25 -2.74
CA GLY A 200 13.73 1.42 -1.91
C GLY A 200 13.29 2.76 -2.52
N LEU A 201 13.20 2.86 -3.85
CA LEU A 201 12.85 4.09 -4.56
C LEU A 201 11.35 4.20 -4.90
N PHE A 202 10.73 3.10 -5.31
CA PHE A 202 9.38 3.06 -5.89
C PHE A 202 8.41 2.21 -5.08
N GLY A 203 8.87 1.58 -4.00
CA GLY A 203 8.13 0.54 -3.28
C GLY A 203 7.93 -0.70 -4.14
N LEU A 204 6.92 -1.51 -3.78
CA LEU A 204 6.61 -2.79 -4.44
C LEU A 204 5.82 -2.63 -5.75
N ALA A 205 6.13 -1.58 -6.52
CA ALA A 205 5.51 -1.31 -7.83
C ALA A 205 6.29 -2.04 -8.93
N ALA A 206 5.77 -3.18 -9.39
CA ALA A 206 6.48 -4.03 -10.35
C ALA A 206 6.80 -3.35 -11.68
N ARG A 207 5.94 -2.42 -12.13
CA ARG A 207 6.18 -1.68 -13.38
C ARG A 207 7.50 -0.92 -13.33
N GLU A 208 7.79 -0.26 -12.22
CA GLU A 208 9.05 0.45 -12.01
C GLU A 208 10.19 -0.52 -11.64
N CYS A 209 9.93 -1.50 -10.77
CA CYS A 209 10.97 -2.42 -10.29
C CYS A 209 11.51 -3.34 -11.39
N LEU A 210 10.66 -3.83 -12.29
CA LEU A 210 11.01 -4.82 -13.32
C LEU A 210 11.28 -4.21 -14.71
N SER A 211 11.26 -2.88 -14.87
CA SER A 211 11.48 -2.25 -16.17
C SER A 211 12.92 -2.40 -16.64
N GLN A 212 13.13 -2.88 -17.88
CA GLN A 212 14.46 -2.96 -18.50
C GLN A 212 14.90 -1.62 -19.12
N ARG A 213 14.02 -0.62 -19.16
CA ARG A 213 14.32 0.69 -19.76
C ARG A 213 14.77 1.66 -18.68
N GLU A 214 16.08 1.81 -18.53
CA GLU A 214 16.65 2.74 -17.55
C GLU A 214 16.14 4.17 -17.73
N SER A 215 15.96 4.65 -18.97
CA SER A 215 15.39 5.98 -19.22
C SER A 215 13.96 6.15 -18.68
N PHE A 216 13.15 5.08 -18.67
CA PHE A 216 11.84 5.10 -18.03
C PHE A 216 12.00 5.23 -16.51
N VAL A 217 12.85 4.41 -15.91
CA VAL A 217 13.10 4.39 -14.46
C VAL A 217 13.65 5.73 -13.96
N GLU A 218 14.62 6.31 -14.67
CA GLU A 218 15.18 7.63 -14.37
C GLU A 218 14.12 8.74 -14.44
N ASN A 219 13.25 8.71 -15.46
CA ASN A 219 12.16 9.68 -15.57
C ASN A 219 11.15 9.52 -14.43
N ARG A 220 10.84 8.29 -14.00
CA ARG A 220 9.99 8.04 -12.83
C ARG A 220 10.64 8.54 -11.55
N LEU A 221 11.95 8.34 -11.38
CA LEU A 221 12.69 8.85 -10.23
C LEU A 221 12.67 10.38 -10.17
N LYS A 222 12.90 11.06 -11.30
CA LYS A 222 12.80 12.53 -11.38
C LYS A 222 11.42 13.03 -10.96
N VAL A 223 10.36 12.37 -11.39
CA VAL A 223 8.98 12.72 -10.97
C VAL A 223 8.80 12.55 -9.47
N VAL A 224 9.31 11.48 -8.87
CA VAL A 224 9.24 11.26 -7.42
C VAL A 224 10.04 12.35 -6.67
N GLN A 225 11.27 12.62 -7.09
CA GLN A 225 12.13 13.65 -6.48
C GLN A 225 11.49 15.04 -6.58
N GLN A 226 11.04 15.44 -7.77
CA GLN A 226 10.34 16.70 -7.96
C GLN A 226 9.08 16.78 -7.09
N THR A 227 8.32 15.69 -6.96
CA THR A 227 7.13 15.66 -6.11
C THR A 227 7.49 15.81 -4.62
N ILE A 228 8.61 15.25 -4.17
CA ILE A 228 9.14 15.43 -2.81
C ILE A 228 9.61 16.88 -2.59
N GLU A 229 10.32 17.48 -3.54
CA GLU A 229 10.76 18.88 -3.50
C GLU A 229 9.57 19.85 -3.48
N GLU A 230 8.58 19.62 -4.34
CA GLU A 230 7.31 20.35 -4.35
C GLU A 230 6.61 20.22 -2.99
N MET A 231 6.63 19.05 -2.36
CA MET A 231 6.10 18.88 -0.99
C MET A 231 6.87 19.68 0.06
N GLY A 232 8.20 19.76 -0.06
CA GLY A 232 9.05 20.50 0.88
C GLY A 232 8.93 22.02 0.78
N THR A 233 8.41 22.54 -0.34
CA THR A 233 8.30 23.98 -0.64
C THR A 233 6.89 24.56 -0.41
N LEU A 234 5.93 23.73 -0.02
CA LEU A 234 4.54 24.16 0.19
C LEU A 234 4.33 24.75 1.59
N GLU A 235 4.08 26.06 1.64
CA GLU A 235 3.60 26.77 2.84
C GLU A 235 2.33 26.12 3.43
N PRO A 236 2.16 26.07 4.77
CA PRO A 236 1.10 25.31 5.47
C PRO A 236 -0.35 25.69 5.12
N GLN A 237 -0.59 26.82 4.44
CA GLN A 237 -1.93 27.38 4.27
C GLN A 237 -2.69 26.92 3.00
N ARG A 238 -2.07 26.17 2.09
CA ARG A 238 -2.76 25.73 0.84
C ARG A 238 -3.33 24.31 0.94
N LEU A 239 -4.42 24.18 1.71
CA LEU A 239 -5.30 22.99 1.78
C LEU A 239 -5.83 22.50 0.42
N TYR A 240 -5.75 23.31 -0.65
CA TYR A 240 -6.17 22.97 -2.00
C TYR A 240 -5.13 22.13 -2.78
N VAL A 241 -3.83 22.30 -2.51
CA VAL A 241 -2.75 21.53 -3.16
C VAL A 241 -2.67 20.10 -2.63
N ARG A 242 -3.20 19.89 -1.40
CA ARG A 242 -3.40 18.57 -0.79
C ARG A 242 -4.16 17.60 -1.70
N ARG A 243 -5.04 18.11 -2.59
CA ARG A 243 -5.83 17.30 -3.53
C ARG A 243 -5.00 16.79 -4.73
N ARG A 244 -4.11 17.61 -5.30
CA ARG A 244 -3.28 17.23 -6.48
C ARG A 244 -2.03 16.43 -6.13
N VAL A 245 -1.49 16.62 -4.92
CA VAL A 245 -0.30 15.88 -4.46
C VAL A 245 -0.68 14.46 -4.03
N LEU A 246 -1.85 14.28 -3.39
CA LEU A 246 -2.38 12.95 -3.06
C LEU A 246 -2.81 12.14 -4.30
N GLU A 247 -3.15 12.79 -5.42
CA GLU A 247 -3.36 12.10 -6.71
C GLU A 247 -2.06 11.61 -7.37
N LYS A 248 -0.90 12.18 -7.01
CA LYS A 248 0.41 11.84 -7.62
C LYS A 248 1.22 10.85 -6.78
N ILE A 249 0.97 10.75 -5.48
CA ILE A 249 1.61 9.79 -4.57
C ILE A 249 0.75 8.52 -4.53
N ASN A 250 1.21 7.44 -5.15
CA ASN A 250 0.64 6.11 -4.97
C ASN A 250 0.99 5.49 -3.62
N VAL A 251 0.62 6.17 -2.55
CA VAL A 251 0.52 5.57 -1.23
C VAL A 251 -0.96 5.61 -0.88
N VAL A 252 -1.56 4.43 -0.85
CA VAL A 252 -2.98 4.19 -0.58
C VAL A 252 -3.40 4.91 0.70
N VAL A 253 -4.07 6.05 0.54
CA VAL A 253 -4.91 6.67 1.57
C VAL A 253 -6.26 6.92 0.92
N SER A 254 -7.11 5.89 0.88
CA SER A 254 -8.49 6.11 0.46
C SER A 254 -9.25 6.79 1.60
N PHE A 255 -9.67 8.04 1.39
CA PHE A 255 -10.43 8.84 2.36
C PHE A 255 -11.96 8.67 2.22
N GLU A 256 -12.43 7.66 1.48
CA GLU A 256 -13.82 7.61 0.97
C GLU A 256 -14.88 7.09 1.95
N GLU A 257 -14.53 6.42 3.05
CA GLU A 257 -15.55 5.95 4.01
C GLU A 257 -15.89 6.95 5.13
N PHE A 258 -15.15 8.05 5.28
CA PHE A 258 -15.48 9.09 6.26
C PHE A 258 -16.46 10.14 5.71
N ALA A 259 -16.49 10.35 4.39
CA ALA A 259 -17.36 11.34 3.75
C ALA A 259 -18.86 11.00 3.88
N ASN A 260 -19.21 9.71 3.97
CA ASN A 260 -20.60 9.27 4.08
C ASN A 260 -21.16 9.29 5.51
N GLY A 261 -20.31 9.29 6.54
CA GLY A 261 -20.74 9.54 7.92
C GLY A 261 -20.94 11.03 8.27
N TYR A 262 -20.36 11.94 7.47
CA TYR A 262 -20.31 13.38 7.80
C TYR A 262 -21.54 14.20 7.37
N LYS A 263 -22.48 13.60 6.63
CA LYS A 263 -23.71 14.30 6.22
C LYS A 263 -24.69 14.58 7.38
N GLN A 264 -24.45 14.06 8.58
CA GLN A 264 -25.25 14.40 9.78
C GLN A 264 -24.68 15.54 10.63
N LEU A 265 -23.49 16.09 10.33
CA LEU A 265 -22.89 17.20 11.08
C LEU A 265 -22.88 18.50 10.26
N ARG A 266 -24.07 19.03 9.97
CA ARG A 266 -24.22 20.46 9.71
C ARG A 266 -24.03 21.21 11.04
N CYS A 267 -22.80 21.65 11.33
CA CYS A 267 -22.54 22.73 12.29
C CYS A 267 -21.16 23.35 12.00
N ASN A 268 -21.17 24.64 11.67
CA ASN A 268 -20.15 25.67 11.86
C ASN A 268 -18.65 25.23 11.82
N PRO A 269 -17.86 25.66 10.83
CA PRO A 269 -16.43 25.35 10.70
C PRO A 269 -15.58 25.66 11.94
N GLN A 270 -15.99 26.62 12.76
CA GLN A 270 -15.31 26.95 14.02
C GLN A 270 -15.42 25.82 15.07
N ALA A 271 -16.47 24.99 15.02
CA ALA A 271 -16.70 23.88 15.95
C ALA A 271 -15.95 22.59 15.56
N ALA A 272 -15.45 22.49 14.33
CA ALA A 272 -14.68 21.33 13.87
C ALA A 272 -13.26 21.28 14.48
N MET A 273 -12.70 22.42 14.89
CA MET A 273 -11.40 22.47 15.56
C MET A 273 -11.41 21.79 16.94
N ASP A 274 -12.58 21.65 17.57
CA ASP A 274 -12.75 21.09 18.93
C ASP A 274 -13.05 19.58 18.94
N ARG A 275 -13.26 18.94 17.79
CA ARG A 275 -13.77 17.54 17.72
C ARG A 275 -12.81 16.53 17.10
N GLY A 276 -11.52 16.64 17.41
CA GLY A 276 -10.53 15.60 17.14
C GLY A 276 -10.23 15.26 15.66
N PHE A 277 -9.25 14.39 15.45
CA PHE A 277 -8.65 13.97 14.19
C PHE A 277 -8.72 12.45 14.09
N SER A 278 -9.08 11.94 12.91
CA SER A 278 -9.12 10.50 12.64
C SER A 278 -8.09 10.16 11.56
N PHE A 279 -7.28 9.13 11.81
CA PHE A 279 -6.30 8.58 10.89
C PHE A 279 -6.77 7.21 10.42
N LEU A 280 -6.84 7.01 9.10
CA LEU A 280 -7.18 5.72 8.49
C LEU A 280 -5.89 5.11 7.92
N LEU A 281 -5.52 3.93 8.39
CA LEU A 281 -4.35 3.18 7.89
C LEU A 281 -4.84 1.86 7.27
N LYS A 282 -4.64 1.70 5.96
CA LYS A 282 -4.98 0.48 5.21
C LYS A 282 -3.75 -0.39 5.02
N THR A 283 -3.54 -1.37 5.90
CA THR A 283 -2.40 -2.29 5.80
C THR A 283 -2.67 -3.59 6.56
N TYR A 284 -2.52 -4.73 5.90
CA TYR A 284 -2.61 -6.06 6.51
C TYR A 284 -1.53 -6.26 7.60
N ASP A 285 -0.31 -5.74 7.37
CA ASP A 285 0.81 -5.90 8.30
C ASP A 285 0.66 -5.13 9.62
N LEU A 286 0.09 -3.92 9.61
CA LEU A 286 -0.10 -3.15 10.86
C LEU A 286 -1.21 -3.74 11.74
N VAL A 287 -2.15 -4.47 11.16
CA VAL A 287 -3.17 -5.19 11.93
C VAL A 287 -2.53 -6.37 12.66
N ARG A 288 -1.60 -7.09 12.02
CA ARG A 288 -0.94 -8.27 12.62
C ARG A 288 0.21 -7.89 13.57
N ARG A 289 1.04 -6.91 13.19
CA ARG A 289 2.26 -6.49 13.90
C ARG A 289 2.07 -5.28 14.82
N GLY A 290 0.94 -4.57 14.73
CA GLY A 290 0.71 -3.31 15.43
C GLY A 290 1.29 -2.11 14.67
N VAL A 291 0.83 -0.90 14.99
CA VAL A 291 1.41 0.33 14.45
C VAL A 291 2.66 0.66 15.26
N PRO A 292 3.85 0.78 14.65
CA PRO A 292 5.04 1.22 15.36
C PRO A 292 4.82 2.67 15.81
N GLY A 293 4.94 2.92 17.12
CA GLY A 293 4.64 4.23 17.68
C GLY A 293 5.49 5.35 17.07
N GLN A 294 6.74 5.06 16.69
CA GLN A 294 7.65 6.03 16.04
C GLN A 294 7.10 6.56 14.72
N ALA A 295 6.50 5.69 13.89
CA ALA A 295 5.87 6.09 12.64
C ALA A 295 4.66 7.00 12.90
N LEU A 296 3.86 6.69 13.92
CA LEU A 296 2.72 7.52 14.30
C LEU A 296 3.14 8.89 14.83
N VAL A 297 4.20 8.96 15.62
CA VAL A 297 4.77 10.23 16.10
C VAL A 297 5.29 11.06 14.93
N THR A 298 6.02 10.44 14.00
CA THR A 298 6.53 11.11 12.79
C THR A 298 5.38 11.71 11.97
N VAL A 299 4.27 10.97 11.82
CA VAL A 299 3.06 11.47 11.15
C VAL A 299 2.43 12.64 11.92
N LEU A 300 2.31 12.54 13.25
CA LEU A 300 1.75 13.61 14.07
C LEU A 300 2.64 14.88 14.06
N GLU A 301 3.96 14.73 14.00
CA GLU A 301 4.91 15.83 13.91
C GLU A 301 4.84 16.53 12.55
N LYS A 302 4.87 15.75 11.45
CA LYS A 302 4.74 16.30 10.09
C LYS A 302 3.41 17.01 9.82
N LEU A 303 2.38 16.69 10.61
CA LEU A 303 1.07 17.33 10.53
C LEU A 303 0.89 18.46 11.56
N GLU A 304 1.91 18.76 12.35
CA GLU A 304 1.86 19.74 13.46
C GLU A 304 0.79 19.41 14.53
N LEU A 305 0.36 18.14 14.59
CA LEU A 305 -0.66 17.66 15.52
C LEU A 305 -0.09 17.06 16.80
N LEU A 306 1.21 16.77 16.86
CA LEU A 306 1.84 16.13 18.02
C LEU A 306 1.57 16.90 19.32
N LYS A 307 1.73 18.23 19.32
CA LYS A 307 1.49 19.07 20.52
C LYS A 307 0.04 18.98 20.99
N LYS A 308 -0.91 18.92 20.06
CA LYS A 308 -2.35 18.78 20.35
C LYS A 308 -2.68 17.36 20.83
N ALA A 309 -2.06 16.35 20.24
CA ALA A 309 -2.20 14.95 20.63
C ALA A 309 -1.62 14.69 22.03
N LEU A 310 -0.46 15.25 22.36
CA LEU A 310 0.14 15.18 23.70
C LEU A 310 -0.78 15.79 24.78
N LYS A 311 -1.43 16.92 24.48
CA LYS A 311 -2.36 17.60 25.40
C LYS A 311 -3.70 16.87 25.53
N ASN A 312 -4.23 16.34 24.42
CA ASN A 312 -5.50 15.62 24.40
C ASN A 312 -5.39 14.39 23.48
N PRO A 313 -4.88 13.25 23.99
CA PRO A 313 -4.67 12.05 23.15
C PRO A 313 -5.96 11.49 22.56
N ARG A 314 -7.10 11.70 23.23
CA ARG A 314 -8.43 11.26 22.75
C ARG A 314 -8.96 12.12 21.59
N SER A 315 -8.35 13.28 21.36
CA SER A 315 -8.59 14.07 20.16
C SER A 315 -7.96 13.44 18.92
N VAL A 316 -7.16 12.38 19.05
CA VAL A 316 -6.67 11.60 17.91
C VAL A 316 -7.32 10.23 17.95
N ARG A 317 -7.81 9.75 16.81
CA ARG A 317 -8.39 8.41 16.64
C ARG A 317 -7.66 7.71 15.53
N LEU A 318 -7.32 6.45 15.73
CA LEU A 318 -6.68 5.63 14.72
C LEU A 318 -7.65 4.54 14.29
N ILE A 319 -7.89 4.39 13.00
CA ILE A 319 -8.78 3.39 12.41
C ILE A 319 -7.90 2.52 11.50
N LEU A 320 -7.67 1.29 11.92
CA LEU A 320 -6.98 0.27 11.13
C LEU A 320 -8.02 -0.48 10.31
N VAL A 321 -7.85 -0.55 8.99
CA VAL A 321 -8.72 -1.36 8.15
C VAL A 321 -8.04 -2.70 7.89
N ALA A 322 -8.63 -3.77 8.41
CA ALA A 322 -8.21 -5.15 8.21
C ALA A 322 -9.15 -5.83 7.22
N LEU A 323 -8.65 -6.62 6.27
CA LEU A 323 -9.51 -7.50 5.47
C LEU A 323 -9.80 -8.75 6.31
N ALA A 324 -11.05 -8.99 6.69
CA ALA A 324 -11.39 -10.17 7.48
C ALA A 324 -11.67 -11.40 6.60
N LEU A 325 -11.16 -12.55 7.06
CA LEU A 325 -11.50 -13.88 6.58
C LEU A 325 -12.70 -14.48 7.34
N ASP A 326 -13.29 -13.77 8.31
CA ASP A 326 -14.43 -14.31 9.06
C ASP A 326 -15.35 -13.24 9.63
N GLU A 327 -16.65 -13.49 9.53
CA GLU A 327 -17.72 -12.59 9.92
C GLU A 327 -17.91 -12.63 11.44
N ASN A 328 -17.39 -11.64 12.21
CA ASN A 328 -18.03 -11.14 13.43
C ASN A 328 -17.23 -10.06 14.20
N LYS A 329 -17.81 -8.85 14.19
CA LYS A 329 -17.74 -7.75 15.19
C LYS A 329 -16.39 -7.06 15.41
N TRP A 330 -16.44 -5.71 15.44
CA TRP A 330 -15.46 -4.78 16.00
C TRP A 330 -14.74 -5.39 17.22
N LYS A 331 -13.49 -5.80 17.03
CA LYS A 331 -12.76 -6.54 18.06
C LYS A 331 -11.44 -5.87 18.39
N PHE A 332 -11.33 -5.51 19.66
CA PHE A 332 -10.15 -5.13 20.45
C PHE A 332 -9.48 -3.78 20.18
N LYS A 333 -9.26 -3.06 21.30
CA LYS A 333 -8.29 -1.98 21.44
C LYS A 333 -6.89 -2.61 21.51
N LYS A 334 -6.13 -2.60 20.42
CA LYS A 334 -4.69 -2.91 20.49
C LYS A 334 -3.92 -1.78 21.17
N ARG A 335 -2.79 -2.09 21.79
CA ARG A 335 -1.89 -1.08 22.36
C ARG A 335 -0.88 -0.70 21.28
N ILE A 336 -0.69 0.59 21.02
CA ILE A 336 0.42 1.05 20.18
C ILE A 336 1.70 0.76 20.96
N GLN A 337 2.57 -0.06 20.38
CA GLN A 337 3.86 -0.36 20.99
C GLN A 337 4.81 0.81 20.69
N TRP A 338 5.33 1.39 21.77
CA TRP A 338 6.43 2.35 21.72
C TRP A 338 7.69 1.55 22.00
N ASP A 339 8.42 1.19 20.95
CA ASP A 339 9.66 0.42 21.09
C ASP A 339 10.77 1.35 21.60
N LEU A 340 11.05 1.26 22.91
CA LEU A 340 12.11 2.02 23.57
C LEU A 340 13.48 1.39 23.30
N LEU A 341 13.94 1.42 22.04
CA LEU A 341 15.33 1.14 21.71
C LEU A 341 16.24 2.37 21.85
N LEU A 342 15.77 3.41 22.55
CA LEU A 342 16.46 4.70 22.71
C LEU A 342 17.92 4.57 23.13
N ASN A 343 18.25 3.59 23.98
CA ASN A 343 19.63 3.37 24.44
C ASN A 343 20.61 3.00 23.32
N ALA A 344 20.14 2.36 22.25
CA ALA A 344 20.96 1.96 21.10
C ALA A 344 20.97 3.03 20.00
N GLU A 345 20.08 4.02 20.08
CA GLU A 345 20.01 5.12 19.12
C GLU A 345 21.16 6.10 19.30
N ASN A 346 21.55 6.75 18.21
CA ASN A 346 22.59 7.76 18.22
C ASN A 346 22.12 9.01 18.99
N VAL A 347 23.05 9.74 19.62
CA VAL A 347 22.74 10.99 20.36
C VAL A 347 22.17 12.11 19.49
N ASP A 348 22.28 12.01 18.16
CA ASP A 348 21.71 12.96 17.20
C ASP A 348 20.17 13.04 17.23
N ILE A 349 19.49 12.02 17.76
CA ILE A 349 18.04 12.05 17.94
C ILE A 349 17.60 13.02 19.04
N ILE A 350 18.52 13.46 19.90
CA ILE A 350 18.24 14.35 21.03
C ILE A 350 18.34 15.80 20.53
N PRO A 351 17.23 16.56 20.49
CA PRO A 351 17.27 17.94 20.02
C PRO A 351 18.14 18.82 20.94
N GLY A 352 19.02 19.62 20.34
CA GLY A 352 19.87 20.57 21.07
C GLY A 352 21.21 20.01 21.55
N VAL A 353 21.55 18.77 21.17
CA VAL A 353 22.87 18.17 21.43
C VAL A 353 23.88 18.56 20.34
N ASP A 354 25.06 19.04 20.74
CA ASP A 354 26.21 19.15 19.85
C ASP A 354 26.89 17.78 19.68
N THR A 355 26.58 17.11 18.57
CA THR A 355 27.06 15.76 18.27
C THR A 355 28.54 15.72 17.91
N SER A 356 29.14 16.83 17.49
CA SER A 356 30.56 16.90 17.12
C SER A 356 31.46 16.82 18.35
N GLN A 357 31.06 17.47 19.43
CA GLN A 357 31.75 17.46 20.72
C GLN A 357 31.60 16.12 21.44
N LEU A 358 30.39 15.53 21.42
CA LEU A 358 30.15 14.22 22.04
C LEU A 358 30.90 13.08 21.34
N LYS A 359 31.01 13.11 20.01
CA LYS A 359 31.83 12.13 19.28
C LYS A 359 33.32 12.22 19.64
N ALA A 360 33.83 13.43 19.89
CA ALA A 360 35.23 13.62 20.31
C ALA A 360 35.55 12.99 21.68
N ILE A 361 34.53 12.67 22.48
CA ILE A 361 34.67 12.02 23.80
C ILE A 361 34.05 10.61 23.85
N ASN A 362 33.90 9.96 22.70
CA ASN A 362 33.35 8.61 22.54
C ASN A 362 31.93 8.46 23.13
N VAL A 363 31.09 9.48 22.99
CA VAL A 363 29.67 9.42 23.31
C VAL A 363 28.88 9.42 22.01
N GLU A 364 28.44 8.24 21.59
CA GLU A 364 27.76 8.05 20.30
C GLU A 364 26.29 7.71 20.45
N THR A 365 25.91 6.98 21.51
CA THR A 365 24.52 6.58 21.77
C THR A 365 23.90 7.29 22.96
N VAL A 366 22.57 7.30 23.06
CA VAL A 366 21.87 7.82 24.24
C VAL A 366 22.28 7.08 25.52
N LYS A 367 22.61 5.78 25.42
CA LYS A 367 23.16 5.03 26.55
C LYS A 367 24.55 5.52 26.95
N ASP A 368 25.41 5.82 25.99
CA ASP A 368 26.74 6.36 26.28
C ASP A 368 26.62 7.73 26.95
N LEU A 369 25.68 8.57 26.49
CA LEU A 369 25.43 9.88 27.07
C LEU A 369 24.89 9.77 28.50
N ARG A 370 23.93 8.88 28.75
CA ARG A 370 23.43 8.55 30.11
C ARG A 370 24.58 8.10 31.02
N THR A 371 25.39 7.15 30.54
CA THR A 371 26.53 6.60 31.29
C THR A 371 27.58 7.68 31.59
N ALA A 372 27.88 8.55 30.62
CA ALA A 372 28.87 9.60 30.77
C ALA A 372 28.42 10.74 31.68
N ILE A 373 27.10 11.00 31.78
CA ILE A 373 26.52 11.96 32.73
C ILE A 373 26.50 11.38 34.16
N ASP A 374 26.14 10.11 34.31
CA ASP A 374 26.02 9.46 35.62
C ASP A 374 27.39 9.13 36.23
N ALA A 375 28.34 8.65 35.41
CA ALA A 375 29.68 8.24 35.83
C ALA A 375 30.73 8.51 34.74
N PRO A 376 31.18 9.76 34.56
CA PRO A 376 32.16 10.10 33.52
C PRO A 376 33.50 9.37 33.72
N SER A 377 34.00 8.75 32.65
CA SER A 377 35.36 8.19 32.62
C SER A 377 36.42 9.27 32.80
N ALA A 378 37.66 8.88 33.12
CA ALA A 378 38.75 9.84 33.37
C ALA A 378 38.96 10.84 32.21
N HIS A 379 38.81 10.38 30.96
CA HIS A 379 38.89 11.21 29.74
C HIS A 379 37.66 12.12 29.54
N GLN A 380 36.50 11.76 30.09
CA GLN A 380 35.24 12.50 29.93
C GLN A 380 35.00 13.54 31.02
N ARG A 381 35.69 13.45 32.17
CA ARG A 381 35.51 14.38 33.30
C ARG A 381 35.88 15.83 32.96
N ASP A 382 36.88 16.03 32.11
CA ASP A 382 37.29 17.37 31.69
C ASP A 382 36.19 18.04 30.85
N PHE A 383 35.54 17.25 29.99
CA PHE A 383 34.42 17.70 29.15
C PHE A 383 33.14 17.91 29.97
N PHE A 384 32.74 16.92 30.77
CA PHE A 384 31.57 17.00 31.66
C PHE A 384 31.91 17.70 32.98
N SER A 385 32.58 18.84 32.90
CA SER A 385 32.90 19.67 34.06
C SER A 385 31.87 20.79 34.25
N GLY A 386 31.48 21.04 35.51
CA GLY A 386 30.65 22.18 35.90
C GLY A 386 29.35 22.31 35.09
N GLY A 387 29.17 23.45 34.42
CA GLY A 387 27.94 23.81 33.71
C GLY A 387 27.61 22.93 32.48
N VAL A 388 28.60 22.26 31.90
CA VAL A 388 28.40 21.37 30.73
C VAL A 388 27.65 20.10 31.14
N LEU A 389 28.02 19.51 32.28
CA LEU A 389 27.31 18.37 32.86
C LEU A 389 25.84 18.74 33.18
N THR A 390 25.63 19.90 33.79
CA THR A 390 24.28 20.40 34.08
C THR A 390 23.47 20.64 32.80
N HIS A 391 24.09 21.15 31.75
CA HIS A 391 23.44 21.39 30.46
C HIS A 391 22.97 20.07 29.80
N TYR A 392 23.88 19.10 29.64
CA TYR A 392 23.53 17.81 29.03
C TYR A 392 22.58 16.98 29.91
N SER A 393 22.70 17.05 31.23
CA SER A 393 21.73 16.45 32.16
C SER A 393 20.32 17.04 31.98
N THR A 394 20.22 18.37 31.78
CA THR A 394 18.93 19.04 31.53
C THR A 394 18.34 18.64 30.18
N ILE A 395 19.16 18.57 29.13
CA ILE A 395 18.73 18.13 27.80
C ILE A 395 18.21 16.69 27.85
N LEU A 396 18.98 15.78 28.46
CA LEU A 396 18.63 14.38 28.57
C LEU A 396 17.34 14.19 29.38
N LYS A 397 17.18 14.93 30.49
CA LYS A 397 15.95 14.94 31.28
C LYS A 397 14.75 15.41 30.47
N SER A 398 14.87 16.52 29.73
CA SER A 398 13.79 17.02 28.87
C SER A 398 13.44 16.04 27.75
N PHE A 399 14.44 15.35 27.20
CA PHE A 399 14.24 14.30 26.21
C PHE A 399 13.45 13.14 26.81
N ASP A 400 13.88 12.60 27.96
CA ASP A 400 13.21 11.49 28.65
C ASP A 400 11.77 11.83 29.05
N GLU A 401 11.53 13.05 29.54
CA GLU A 401 10.18 13.54 29.82
C GLU A 401 9.30 13.57 28.57
N ARG A 402 9.84 14.00 27.43
CA ARG A 402 9.12 13.97 26.14
C ARG A 402 8.83 12.54 25.70
N GLN A 403 9.77 11.62 25.82
CA GLN A 403 9.59 10.22 25.47
C GLN A 403 8.49 9.56 26.31
N ASN A 404 8.50 9.79 27.63
CA ASN A 404 7.46 9.33 28.55
C ASN A 404 6.08 9.92 28.22
N ALA A 405 6.03 11.20 27.84
CA ALA A 405 4.79 11.86 27.43
C ALA A 405 4.24 11.27 26.12
N ILE A 406 5.11 10.95 25.16
CA ILE A 406 4.75 10.29 23.91
C ILE A 406 4.22 8.88 24.17
N GLU A 407 4.93 8.05 24.93
CA GLU A 407 4.46 6.71 25.29
C GLU A 407 3.08 6.76 25.97
N THR A 408 2.93 7.68 26.93
CA THR A 408 1.66 7.90 27.63
C THR A 408 0.55 8.35 26.67
N MET A 409 0.85 9.25 25.73
CA MET A 409 -0.09 9.68 24.70
C MET A 409 -0.54 8.50 23.83
N LEU A 410 0.40 7.71 23.30
CA LEU A 410 0.12 6.60 22.40
C LEU A 410 -0.75 5.53 23.06
N THR A 411 -0.58 5.28 24.37
CA THR A 411 -1.46 4.34 25.12
C THR A 411 -2.91 4.84 25.26
N LYS A 412 -3.11 6.17 25.16
CA LYS A 412 -4.38 6.86 25.35
C LYS A 412 -5.09 7.19 24.04
N ILE A 413 -4.41 7.10 22.89
CA ILE A 413 -5.03 7.25 21.57
C ILE A 413 -6.00 6.07 21.35
N PRO A 414 -7.31 6.31 21.17
CA PRO A 414 -8.25 5.27 20.78
C PRO A 414 -7.90 4.73 19.38
N MET A 415 -7.71 3.41 19.33
CA MET A 415 -7.47 2.67 18.10
C MET A 415 -8.62 1.70 17.88
N TYR A 416 -9.19 1.74 16.68
CA TYR A 416 -10.28 0.91 16.22
C TYR A 416 -9.78 0.05 15.07
N VAL A 417 -10.12 -1.24 15.06
CA VAL A 417 -9.91 -2.11 13.91
C VAL A 417 -11.26 -2.27 13.22
N LEU A 418 -11.35 -1.77 12.00
CA LEU A 418 -12.44 -2.00 11.08
C LEU A 418 -12.08 -3.20 10.22
N GLU A 419 -12.70 -4.33 10.51
CA GLU A 419 -12.65 -5.52 9.67
C GLU A 419 -13.63 -5.33 8.50
N VAL A 420 -13.12 -5.30 7.27
CA VAL A 420 -13.87 -5.12 6.01
C VAL A 420 -13.86 -6.41 5.21
#